data_AF-D0ULT8-F1
#
_entry.id   AF-D0ULT8-F1
#
_cell.length_a   1.000
_cell.length_b   1.000
_cell.length_c   1.000
_cell.angle_alpha   90.00
_cell.angle_beta   90.00
_cell.angle_gamma   90.00
#
_symmetry.space_group_name_H-M   'P 1'
#
loop_
_entity.id
_entity.type
_entity.pdbx_description
1 polymer ?
#
loop_
_entity_poly.entity_id
_entity_poly.type
_entity_poly.pdbx_seq_one_letter_code
_entity_poly.pdbx_strand_id
1 'polypeptide(L)'
;RLRNLTYSAPLYVDITKTVIKENEDPVETQHQKTFIGKIPIMLRSTFCLLSGLSDRDLSELNECPLDPGGYFIINGSEKVLIAQEKMATNTVYVFSMKDSKYAYKAECRSCMEHSSRPTSTLWVNMLARGGQGVRKSAIGQRIIGILPYIKQEIPIMIVFRALGFVADRDILEHIIYDFED
;
A
#
# COMPACT_ATOMS: atom_id res chain seq x y z
N ARG A 1 -14.51 -0.66 -30.93
CA ARG A 1 -14.51 0.82 -31.02
C ARG A 1 -15.86 1.33 -31.55
N LEU A 2 -16.18 1.10 -32.83
CA LEU A 2 -17.39 1.63 -33.52
C LEU A 2 -18.76 1.39 -32.85
N ARG A 3 -18.91 0.29 -32.09
CA ARG A 3 -20.17 -0.08 -31.43
C ARG A 3 -20.32 0.44 -30.01
N ASN A 4 -19.42 1.32 -29.54
CA ASN A 4 -19.41 1.83 -28.16
C ASN A 4 -19.36 0.73 -27.08
N LEU A 5 -18.72 -0.40 -27.38
CA LEU A 5 -18.56 -1.52 -26.45
C LEU A 5 -17.30 -1.35 -25.59
N THR A 6 -17.33 -1.96 -24.40
CA THR A 6 -16.17 -2.14 -23.53
C THR A 6 -15.47 -3.45 -23.87
N TYR A 7 -14.18 -3.38 -24.25
CA TYR A 7 -13.35 -4.54 -24.54
C TYR A 7 -12.93 -5.19 -23.22
N SER A 8 -13.60 -6.28 -22.87
CA SER A 8 -13.44 -6.99 -21.59
C SER A 8 -13.61 -8.49 -21.77
N ALA A 9 -12.93 -9.28 -20.92
CA ALA A 9 -13.06 -10.71 -20.87
C ALA A 9 -13.89 -11.15 -19.64
N PRO A 10 -14.69 -12.22 -19.75
CA PRO A 10 -15.40 -12.78 -18.61
C PRO A 10 -14.43 -13.42 -17.61
N LEU A 11 -14.69 -13.24 -16.32
CA LEU A 11 -13.94 -13.82 -15.22
C LEU A 11 -14.80 -14.90 -14.54
N TYR A 12 -14.22 -16.09 -14.40
CA TYR A 12 -14.83 -17.25 -13.77
C TYR A 12 -13.97 -17.72 -12.61
N VAL A 13 -14.62 -18.20 -11.54
CA VAL A 13 -13.95 -18.76 -10.35
C VAL A 13 -14.67 -20.02 -9.88
N ASP A 14 -13.92 -20.88 -9.22
CA ASP A 14 -14.47 -22.06 -8.54
C ASP A 14 -14.79 -21.71 -7.09
N ILE A 15 -16.03 -21.96 -6.66
CA ILE A 15 -16.53 -21.63 -5.33
C ILE A 15 -16.76 -22.92 -4.56
N THR A 16 -16.04 -23.11 -3.47
CA THR A 16 -16.31 -24.21 -2.52
C THR A 16 -17.11 -23.66 -1.35
N LYS A 17 -18.28 -24.25 -1.13
CA LYS A 17 -19.17 -23.91 -0.01
C LYS A 17 -19.22 -25.09 0.94
N THR A 18 -18.75 -24.89 2.16
CA THR A 18 -18.82 -25.86 3.25
C THR A 18 -19.92 -25.43 4.22
N VAL A 19 -20.93 -26.29 4.42
CA VAL A 19 -22.02 -26.06 5.37
C VAL A 19 -21.79 -26.94 6.59
N ILE A 20 -21.68 -26.30 7.75
CA ILE A 20 -21.49 -26.96 9.05
C ILE A 20 -22.77 -26.76 9.86
N LYS A 21 -23.36 -27.84 10.37
CA LYS A 21 -24.51 -27.82 11.27
C LYS A 21 -24.18 -28.62 12.53
N GLU A 22 -24.84 -28.32 13.64
CA GLU A 22 -24.66 -29.05 14.88
C GLU A 22 -25.10 -30.52 14.71
N ASN A 23 -24.24 -31.46 15.10
CA ASN A 23 -24.45 -32.91 15.01
C ASN A 23 -24.59 -33.50 13.59
N GLU A 24 -24.24 -32.76 12.53
CA GLU A 24 -24.13 -33.29 11.16
C GLU A 24 -22.69 -33.16 10.66
N ASP A 25 -22.26 -34.09 9.81
CA ASP A 25 -20.98 -33.98 9.12
C ASP A 25 -20.97 -32.77 8.17
N PRO A 26 -19.82 -32.08 8.00
CA PRO A 26 -19.71 -30.95 7.10
C PRO A 26 -20.04 -31.36 5.66
N VAL A 27 -21.00 -30.65 5.05
CA VAL A 27 -21.38 -30.88 3.65
C VAL A 27 -20.66 -29.88 2.77
N GLU A 28 -19.78 -30.38 1.90
CA GLU A 28 -19.07 -29.56 0.91
C GLU A 28 -19.76 -29.62 -0.45
N THR A 29 -20.03 -28.45 -1.02
CA THR A 29 -20.55 -28.29 -2.37
C THR A 29 -19.61 -27.43 -3.19
N GLN A 30 -19.16 -27.93 -4.34
CA GLN A 30 -18.30 -27.19 -5.27
C GLN A 30 -19.11 -26.66 -6.45
N HIS A 31 -18.98 -25.36 -6.71
CA HIS A 31 -19.53 -24.68 -7.88
C HIS A 31 -18.39 -24.29 -8.81
N GLN A 32 -18.18 -25.09 -9.87
CA GLN A 32 -17.12 -24.83 -10.85
C GLN A 32 -17.52 -23.77 -11.87
N LYS A 33 -16.53 -23.00 -12.35
CA LYS A 33 -16.68 -21.98 -13.40
C LYS A 33 -17.85 -21.02 -13.16
N THR A 34 -17.96 -20.53 -11.92
CA THR A 34 -18.97 -19.53 -11.58
C THR A 34 -18.57 -18.18 -12.15
N PHE A 35 -19.43 -17.58 -12.97
CA PHE A 35 -19.20 -16.24 -13.52
C PHE A 35 -19.30 -15.17 -12.42
N ILE A 36 -18.27 -14.35 -12.25
CA ILE A 36 -18.25 -13.28 -11.24
C ILE A 36 -18.19 -11.87 -11.81
N GLY A 37 -17.87 -11.72 -13.11
CA GLY A 37 -17.85 -10.41 -13.74
C GLY A 37 -17.01 -10.36 -15.00
N LYS A 38 -16.71 -9.15 -15.47
CA LYS A 38 -15.83 -8.91 -16.62
C LYS A 38 -14.68 -8.00 -16.23
N ILE A 39 -13.48 -8.32 -16.69
CA ILE A 39 -12.29 -7.48 -16.52
C ILE A 39 -11.96 -6.83 -17.86
N PRO A 40 -11.82 -5.48 -17.92
CA PRO A 40 -11.30 -4.81 -19.11
C PRO A 40 -9.91 -5.32 -19.48
N ILE A 41 -9.72 -5.69 -20.74
CA ILE A 41 -8.44 -6.20 -21.23
C ILE A 41 -7.67 -5.07 -21.91
N MET A 42 -6.39 -4.95 -21.58
CA MET A 42 -5.50 -4.00 -22.23
C MET A 42 -5.16 -4.50 -23.65
N LEU A 43 -5.26 -3.63 -24.64
CA LEU A 43 -4.90 -4.00 -26.02
C LEU A 43 -3.42 -4.39 -26.12
N ARG A 44 -3.16 -5.44 -26.89
CA ARG A 44 -1.83 -6.09 -27.07
C ARG A 44 -1.20 -6.68 -25.80
N SER A 45 -1.93 -6.76 -24.68
CA SER A 45 -1.49 -7.57 -23.53
C SER A 45 -1.55 -9.07 -23.83
N THR A 46 -0.94 -9.91 -22.98
CA THR A 46 -0.92 -11.37 -23.13
C THR A 46 -2.30 -12.03 -23.19
N PHE A 47 -3.32 -11.40 -22.60
CA PHE A 47 -4.70 -11.89 -22.60
C PHE A 47 -5.56 -11.26 -23.71
N CYS A 48 -4.99 -10.42 -24.57
CA CYS A 48 -5.68 -9.81 -25.70
C CYS A 48 -5.63 -10.74 -26.93
N LEU A 49 -6.70 -10.74 -27.72
CA LEU A 49 -6.78 -11.47 -28.99
C LEU A 49 -5.66 -11.08 -29.97
N LEU A 50 -5.20 -9.82 -29.93
CA LEU A 50 -4.18 -9.29 -30.82
C LEU A 50 -2.74 -9.71 -30.42
N SER A 51 -2.57 -10.38 -29.28
CA SER A 51 -1.26 -10.81 -28.80
C SER A 51 -0.68 -11.89 -29.71
N GLY A 52 0.54 -11.67 -30.22
CA GLY A 52 1.25 -12.66 -31.04
C GLY A 52 0.77 -12.81 -32.49
N LEU A 53 -0.18 -11.98 -32.95
CA LEU A 53 -0.57 -11.95 -34.36
C LEU A 53 0.51 -11.30 -35.23
N SER A 54 0.64 -11.74 -36.48
CA SER A 54 1.56 -11.11 -37.44
C SER A 54 1.00 -9.79 -37.97
N ASP A 55 1.87 -8.93 -38.50
CA ASP A 55 1.47 -7.65 -39.11
C ASP A 55 0.44 -7.82 -40.24
N ARG A 56 0.49 -8.96 -40.94
CA ARG A 56 -0.49 -9.31 -41.96
C ARG A 56 -1.85 -9.60 -41.35
N ASP A 57 -1.90 -10.44 -40.32
CA ASP A 57 -3.16 -10.83 -39.66
C ASP A 57 -3.81 -9.62 -38.95
N LEU A 58 -3.00 -8.71 -38.41
CA LEU A 58 -3.49 -7.43 -37.86
C LEU A 58 -4.14 -6.56 -38.93
N SER A 59 -3.50 -6.43 -40.09
CA SER A 59 -4.05 -5.72 -41.24
C SER A 59 -5.37 -6.33 -41.73
N GLU A 60 -5.47 -7.66 -41.73
CA GLU A 60 -6.70 -8.39 -42.08
C GLU A 60 -7.85 -8.12 -41.09
N LEU A 61 -7.52 -7.87 -39.82
CA LEU A 61 -8.49 -7.51 -38.77
C LEU A 61 -8.82 -6.00 -38.74
N ASN A 62 -8.30 -5.21 -39.68
CA ASN A 62 -8.40 -3.74 -39.72
C ASN A 62 -7.78 -3.05 -38.50
N GLU A 63 -6.75 -3.65 -37.91
CA GLU A 63 -5.95 -3.03 -36.85
C GLU A 63 -4.60 -2.56 -37.43
N CYS A 64 -4.06 -1.46 -36.90
CA CYS A 64 -2.79 -0.91 -37.37
C CYS A 64 -1.60 -1.71 -36.78
N PRO A 65 -0.66 -2.22 -37.61
CA PRO A 65 0.55 -2.88 -37.12
C PRO A 65 1.42 -1.98 -36.23
N LEU A 66 1.42 -0.66 -36.50
CA LEU A 66 2.20 0.34 -35.77
C LEU A 66 1.54 0.85 -34.47
N ASP A 67 0.31 0.42 -34.14
CA ASP A 67 -0.33 0.79 -32.88
C ASP A 67 0.43 0.17 -31.69
N PRO A 68 0.99 0.92 -30.74
CA PRO A 68 1.72 0.33 -29.62
C PRO A 68 0.83 -0.51 -28.67
N GLY A 69 -0.49 -0.29 -28.66
CA GLY A 69 -1.38 -0.88 -27.64
C GLY A 69 -1.12 -0.26 -26.26
N GLY A 70 -1.38 -1.02 -25.18
CA GLY A 70 -1.15 -0.53 -23.82
C GLY A 70 -2.26 0.36 -23.23
N TYR A 71 -3.42 0.41 -23.89
CA TYR A 71 -4.60 1.15 -23.46
C TYR A 71 -5.85 0.26 -23.42
N PHE A 72 -6.91 0.78 -22.81
CA PHE A 72 -8.19 0.09 -22.64
C PHE A 72 -9.27 0.74 -23.51
N ILE A 73 -10.15 -0.08 -24.10
CA ILE A 73 -11.35 0.41 -24.78
C ILE A 73 -12.54 0.26 -23.83
N ILE A 74 -13.06 1.39 -23.33
CA ILE A 74 -14.22 1.46 -22.44
C ILE A 74 -15.31 2.28 -23.12
N ASN A 75 -16.48 1.68 -23.33
CA ASN A 75 -17.62 2.30 -24.01
C ASN A 75 -17.26 2.92 -25.37
N GLY A 76 -16.39 2.24 -26.13
CA GLY A 76 -15.88 2.74 -27.42
C GLY A 76 -14.74 3.74 -27.34
N SER A 77 -14.50 4.36 -26.18
CA SER A 77 -13.41 5.32 -25.98
C SER A 77 -12.12 4.64 -25.52
N GLU A 78 -10.99 5.19 -25.95
CA GLU A 78 -9.65 4.74 -25.57
C GLU A 78 -9.23 5.43 -24.27
N LYS A 79 -8.67 4.65 -23.34
CA LYS A 79 -8.27 5.12 -22.01
C LYS A 79 -6.91 4.56 -21.64
N VAL A 80 -6.00 5.46 -21.25
CA VAL A 80 -4.66 5.12 -20.78
C VAL A 80 -4.60 5.40 -19.28
N LEU A 81 -3.95 4.51 -18.52
CA LEU A 81 -3.63 4.74 -17.12
C LEU A 81 -2.30 5.49 -17.03
N ILE A 82 -2.31 6.63 -16.35
CA ILE A 82 -1.11 7.45 -16.15
C ILE A 82 -0.44 7.02 -14.85
N ALA A 83 0.86 6.72 -14.92
CA ALA A 83 1.65 6.40 -13.75
C ALA A 83 1.59 7.54 -12.73
N GLN A 84 1.41 7.19 -11.45
CA GLN A 84 1.35 8.15 -10.34
C GLN A 84 2.61 8.03 -9.50
N GLU A 85 3.37 9.11 -9.43
CA GLU A 85 4.54 9.19 -8.57
C GLU A 85 4.12 9.32 -7.10
N LYS A 86 4.77 8.53 -6.23
CA LYS A 86 4.56 8.57 -4.78
C LYS A 86 5.89 8.32 -4.06
N MET A 87 6.00 8.85 -2.85
CA MET A 87 7.12 8.54 -1.95
C MET A 87 7.22 7.04 -1.71
N ALA A 88 8.45 6.50 -1.67
CA ALA A 88 8.65 5.09 -1.43
C ALA A 88 8.14 4.69 -0.03
N THR A 89 7.57 3.50 0.05
CA THR A 89 7.09 2.91 1.31
C THR A 89 8.21 2.10 1.96
N ASN A 90 8.05 1.72 3.22
CA ASN A 90 8.99 0.92 4.01
C ASN A 90 10.41 1.52 4.11
N THR A 91 10.51 2.84 3.95
CA THR A 91 11.77 3.61 4.08
C THR A 91 11.59 4.68 5.14
N VAL A 92 12.61 4.88 5.98
CA VAL A 92 12.62 5.92 7.01
C VAL A 92 13.14 7.22 6.41
N TYR A 93 12.33 8.28 6.49
CA TYR A 93 12.71 9.62 6.08
C TYR A 93 12.86 10.52 7.30
N VAL A 94 13.95 11.29 7.38
CA VAL A 94 14.19 12.23 8.48
C VAL A 94 14.25 13.65 7.93
N PHE A 95 13.41 14.53 8.48
CA PHE A 95 13.29 15.92 8.07
C PHE A 95 13.69 16.85 9.20
N SER A 96 14.50 17.86 8.90
CA SER A 96 14.72 19.01 9.79
C SER A 96 13.60 20.02 9.61
N MET A 97 13.00 20.45 10.71
CA MET A 97 11.90 21.42 10.71
C MET A 97 12.39 22.79 11.19
N LYS A 98 11.93 23.86 10.55
CA LYS A 98 12.13 25.25 11.00
C LYS A 98 10.82 25.76 11.61
N ASP A 99 10.92 26.50 12.71
CA ASP A 99 9.79 27.16 13.39
C ASP A 99 8.58 26.25 13.70
N SER A 100 8.85 25.00 14.09
CA SER A 100 7.83 24.01 14.43
C SER A 100 7.95 23.56 15.89
N LYS A 101 6.89 22.91 16.40
CA LYS A 101 6.91 22.19 17.69
C LYS A 101 8.05 21.15 17.74
N TYR A 102 8.40 20.60 16.59
CA TYR A 102 9.46 19.60 16.43
C TYR A 102 10.70 20.21 15.79
N ALA A 103 11.88 19.83 16.26
CA ALA A 103 13.15 20.13 15.58
C ALA A 103 13.40 19.14 14.43
N TYR A 104 13.14 17.86 14.68
CA TYR A 104 13.28 16.79 13.69
C TYR A 104 12.04 15.91 13.67
N LYS A 105 11.67 15.46 12.47
CA LYS A 105 10.55 14.54 12.22
C LYS A 105 11.04 13.36 11.41
N ALA A 106 11.01 12.18 12.00
CA ALA A 106 11.19 10.93 11.28
C ALA A 106 9.81 10.36 10.89
N GLU A 107 9.67 9.94 9.65
CA GLU A 107 8.45 9.34 9.10
C GLU A 107 8.78 7.99 8.47
N CYS A 108 8.02 6.96 8.83
CA CYS A 108 8.04 5.67 8.16
C CYS A 108 6.63 5.32 7.69
N ARG A 109 6.47 5.18 6.38
CA ARG A 109 5.22 4.75 5.75
C ARG A 109 5.28 3.27 5.45
N SER A 110 4.78 2.45 6.37
CA SER A 110 4.81 1.01 6.24
C SER A 110 3.67 0.50 5.38
N CYS A 111 4.00 -0.31 4.38
CA CYS A 111 3.04 -0.98 3.51
C CYS A 111 3.44 -2.44 3.38
N MET A 112 2.53 -3.35 3.73
CA MET A 112 2.81 -4.78 3.63
C MET A 112 2.72 -5.21 2.17
N GLU A 113 3.76 -5.90 1.70
CA GLU A 113 3.78 -6.44 0.34
C GLU A 113 2.61 -7.40 0.14
N HIS A 114 1.94 -7.31 -1.01
CA HIS A 114 0.76 -8.11 -1.37
C HIS A 114 -0.44 -8.00 -0.40
N SER A 115 -0.52 -6.93 0.41
CA SER A 115 -1.68 -6.66 1.26
C SER A 115 -2.63 -5.65 0.63
N SER A 116 -3.94 -5.83 0.84
CA SER A 116 -4.95 -4.80 0.55
C SER A 116 -5.01 -3.72 1.63
N ARG A 117 -4.24 -3.86 2.71
CA ARG A 117 -4.23 -2.90 3.81
C ARG A 117 -3.62 -1.57 3.35
N PRO A 118 -4.23 -0.44 3.72
CA PRO A 118 -3.67 0.87 3.41
C PRO A 118 -2.34 1.05 4.14
N THR A 119 -1.50 1.93 3.59
CA THR A 119 -0.23 2.31 4.21
C THR A 119 -0.46 2.86 5.62
N SER A 120 0.34 2.38 6.57
CA SER A 120 0.33 2.80 7.96
C SER A 120 1.52 3.71 8.23
N THR A 121 1.27 4.91 8.74
CA THR A 121 2.35 5.89 8.97
C THR A 121 2.68 5.99 10.44
N LEU A 122 3.96 5.79 10.76
CA LEU A 122 4.54 6.04 12.07
C LEU A 122 5.38 7.32 12.01
N TRP A 123 5.26 8.17 13.02
CA TRP A 123 6.18 9.30 13.20
C TRP A 123 6.95 9.18 14.51
N VAL A 124 8.23 9.51 14.46
CA VAL A 124 9.09 9.67 15.65
C VAL A 124 9.70 11.07 15.58
N ASN A 125 9.30 11.94 16.50
CA ASN A 125 9.64 13.35 16.46
C ASN A 125 10.47 13.77 17.67
N MET A 126 11.46 14.62 17.43
CA MET A 126 12.22 15.29 18.48
C MET A 126 11.63 16.68 18.72
N LEU A 127 11.24 16.99 19.96
CA LEU A 127 10.74 18.32 20.32
C LEU A 127 11.83 19.40 20.16
N ALA A 128 11.42 20.58 19.70
CA ALA A 128 12.30 21.73 19.60
C ALA A 128 12.70 22.26 21.00
N ARG A 129 13.93 22.78 21.12
CA ARG A 129 14.38 23.44 22.35
C ARG A 129 13.63 24.77 22.51
N GLY A 130 12.86 24.91 23.59
CA GLY A 130 12.27 26.20 23.98
C GLY A 130 11.03 26.64 23.20
N GLY A 131 10.18 25.71 22.73
CA GLY A 131 8.95 26.05 22.00
C GLY A 131 8.01 27.01 22.75
N GLN A 132 7.42 27.96 22.02
CA GLN A 132 6.43 28.90 22.54
C GLN A 132 5.28 28.17 23.25
N GLY A 133 5.07 28.47 24.54
CA GLY A 133 3.97 27.91 25.35
C GLY A 133 4.40 26.87 26.40
N VAL A 134 5.63 26.33 26.32
CA VAL A 134 6.17 25.47 27.38
C VAL A 134 7.00 26.35 28.31
N ARG A 135 6.40 26.77 29.44
CA ARG A 135 7.12 27.40 30.57
C ARG A 135 8.44 26.67 30.74
N LYS A 136 9.58 27.37 30.64
CA LYS A 136 10.97 26.88 30.84
C LYS A 136 10.99 25.56 31.62
N SER A 137 10.76 24.45 30.92
CA SER A 137 10.70 23.15 31.56
C SER A 137 12.15 22.73 31.60
N ALA A 138 12.67 22.48 32.80
CA ALA A 138 14.05 22.03 33.02
C ALA A 138 14.36 20.66 32.38
N ILE A 139 13.44 20.13 31.57
CA ILE A 139 13.48 18.82 30.95
C ILE A 139 13.84 19.04 29.48
N GLY A 140 14.97 18.46 29.07
CA GLY A 140 15.58 18.64 27.75
C GLY A 140 14.74 18.18 26.55
N GLN A 141 15.40 17.97 25.41
CA GLN A 141 14.73 17.53 24.18
C GLN A 141 14.16 16.12 24.37
N ARG A 142 12.83 15.97 24.19
CA ARG A 142 12.16 14.67 24.28
C ARG A 142 11.87 14.12 22.89
N ILE A 143 11.94 12.80 22.78
CA ILE A 143 11.54 12.06 21.59
C ILE A 143 10.16 11.43 21.85
N ILE A 144 9.23 11.67 20.93
CA ILE A 144 7.86 11.17 21.00
C ILE A 144 7.52 10.37 19.75
N GLY A 145 6.68 9.35 19.90
CA GLY A 145 6.05 8.61 18.81
C GLY A 145 4.61 9.03 18.60
N ILE A 146 4.20 9.12 17.34
CA ILE A 146 2.79 9.20 16.93
C ILE A 146 2.48 7.91 16.18
N LEU A 147 1.73 7.04 16.85
CA LEU A 147 1.38 5.73 16.33
C LEU A 147 0.10 5.82 15.48
N PRO A 148 -0.03 4.96 14.46
CA PRO A 148 -1.26 4.84 13.69
C PRO A 148 -2.47 4.65 14.61
N TYR A 149 -3.55 5.36 14.33
CA TYR A 149 -4.83 5.27 15.06
C TYR A 149 -4.79 5.76 16.53
N ILE A 150 -3.67 6.31 17.01
CA ILE A 150 -3.55 6.91 18.36
C ILE A 150 -3.52 8.43 18.23
N LYS A 151 -4.43 9.12 18.92
CA LYS A 151 -4.54 10.60 18.87
C LYS A 151 -3.49 11.31 19.73
N GLN A 152 -3.02 10.66 20.78
CA GLN A 152 -2.09 11.25 21.73
C GLN A 152 -0.65 10.91 21.36
N GLU A 153 0.25 11.87 21.61
CA GLU A 153 1.69 11.68 21.48
C GLU A 153 2.21 10.87 22.65
N ILE A 154 2.98 9.82 22.37
CA ILE A 154 3.49 8.90 23.39
C ILE A 154 5.01 9.01 23.43
N PRO A 155 5.64 9.28 24.58
CA PRO A 155 7.10 9.23 24.71
C PRO A 155 7.67 7.89 24.26
N ILE A 156 8.77 7.89 23.50
CA ILE A 156 9.28 6.67 22.87
C ILE A 156 9.62 5.56 23.89
N MET A 157 10.10 5.94 25.07
CA MET A 157 10.40 5.01 26.17
C MET A 157 9.16 4.22 26.63
N ILE A 158 7.97 4.83 26.60
CA ILE A 158 6.72 4.14 26.95
C ILE A 158 6.38 3.09 25.88
N VAL A 159 6.67 3.38 24.61
CA VAL A 159 6.46 2.43 23.50
C VAL A 159 7.35 1.19 23.68
N PHE A 160 8.64 1.36 23.97
CA PHE A 160 9.54 0.23 24.24
C PHE A 160 9.10 -0.61 25.44
N ARG A 161 8.66 0.03 26.53
CA ARG A 161 8.10 -0.69 27.69
C ARG A 161 6.83 -1.47 27.33
N ALA A 162 5.97 -0.92 26.47
CA ALA A 162 4.78 -1.61 25.98
C ALA A 162 5.12 -2.81 25.05
N LEU A 163 6.27 -2.77 24.38
CA LEU A 163 6.79 -3.89 23.59
C LEU A 163 7.41 -5.01 24.44
N GLY A 164 7.57 -4.79 25.76
CA GLY A 164 8.06 -5.81 26.70
C GLY A 164 9.47 -5.57 27.26
N PHE A 165 10.15 -4.50 26.85
CA PHE A 165 11.48 -4.15 27.39
C PHE A 165 11.33 -3.45 28.74
N VAL A 166 11.71 -4.14 29.83
CA VAL A 166 11.55 -3.62 31.20
C VAL A 166 12.78 -2.86 31.69
N ALA A 167 13.99 -3.34 31.36
CA ALA A 167 15.22 -2.70 31.77
C ALA A 167 15.60 -1.56 30.82
N ASP A 168 16.04 -0.42 31.37
CA ASP A 168 16.43 0.75 30.56
C ASP A 168 17.66 0.46 29.70
N ARG A 169 18.56 -0.41 30.20
CA ARG A 169 19.72 -0.88 29.44
C ARG A 169 19.31 -1.58 28.14
N ASP A 170 18.38 -2.52 28.21
CA ASP A 170 17.88 -3.25 27.03
C ASP A 170 17.29 -2.27 26.01
N ILE A 171 16.54 -1.25 26.47
CA ILE A 171 15.97 -0.23 25.58
C ILE A 171 17.08 0.55 24.87
N LEU A 172 18.13 0.96 25.59
CA LEU A 172 19.25 1.69 25.01
C LEU A 172 20.02 0.84 24.00
N GLU A 173 20.24 -0.46 24.29
CA GLU A 173 20.93 -1.41 23.39
C GLU A 173 20.20 -1.57 22.04
N HIS A 174 18.88 -1.32 21.99
CA HIS A 174 18.10 -1.36 20.74
C HIS A 174 18.10 -0.03 19.96
N ILE A 175 18.51 1.08 20.59
CA ILE A 175 18.51 2.42 19.97
C ILE A 175 19.92 2.80 19.53
N ILE A 176 20.91 2.57 20.39
CA ILE A 176 22.30 2.96 20.21
C ILE A 176 23.12 1.68 20.15
N TYR A 177 23.87 1.50 19.07
CA TYR A 177 24.66 0.29 18.84
C TYR A 177 26.03 0.32 19.53
N ASP A 178 26.49 1.51 19.95
CA ASP A 178 27.74 1.74 20.67
C ASP A 178 27.50 2.69 21.87
N PHE A 179 27.89 2.26 23.07
CA PHE A 179 27.70 3.06 24.30
C PHE A 179 28.86 4.02 24.59
N GLU A 180 29.96 3.89 23.84
CA GLU A 180 31.14 4.74 24.03
C GLU A 180 31.15 5.97 23.11
N ASP A 181 30.19 6.08 22.18
CA ASP A 181 29.93 7.25 21.31
C ASP A 181 28.98 8.27 21.97
#